data_AF-A0ABD2NU32-F1
#
_entry.id   AF-A0ABD2NU32-F1
#
_cell.length_a   1.000
_cell.length_b   1.000
_cell.length_c   1.000
_cell.angle_alpha   90.00
_cell.angle_beta   90.00
_cell.angle_gamma   90.00
#
_symmetry.space_group_name_H-M   'P 1'
#
loop_
_entity.id
_entity.type
_entity.pdbx_description
1 polymer ?
#
loop_
_entity_poly.entity_id
_entity_poly.type
_entity_poly.pdbx_seq_one_letter_code
_entity_poly.pdbx_strand_id
1 'polypeptide(L)' 'MNSDFSFKKKQHPKEKASVISLATFLYIFEFIRKGRRKTIEYDDLYEVMDKFQANELGDELEKHWMDRQNKTPKNI' A
#
# COMPACT_ATOMS: atom_id res chain seq x y z
N MET A 1 15.92 9.05 20.33
CA MET A 1 15.11 8.51 19.21
C MET A 1 14.73 7.09 19.62
N ASN A 2 13.53 6.89 20.15
CA ASN A 2 13.14 5.59 20.72
C ASN A 2 12.51 4.73 19.62
N SER A 3 13.31 3.80 19.14
CA SER A 3 12.92 2.58 18.45
C SER A 3 12.26 1.63 19.44
N ASP A 4 10.93 1.62 19.60
CA ASP A 4 10.25 0.60 20.43
C ASP A 4 8.73 0.45 20.16
N PHE A 5 8.31 0.64 18.91
CA PHE A 5 6.99 0.19 18.48
C PHE A 5 7.12 -0.59 17.18
N SER A 6 7.67 -1.81 17.26
CA SER A 6 7.48 -2.81 16.20
C SER A 6 6.05 -3.34 16.26
N PHE A 7 5.07 -2.47 16.04
CA PHE A 7 3.70 -2.89 15.75
C PHE A 7 3.72 -3.47 14.34
N LYS A 8 3.91 -4.79 14.27
CA LYS A 8 3.80 -5.52 13.00
C LYS A 8 2.33 -5.42 12.56
N LYS A 9 2.02 -4.47 11.66
CA LYS A 9 0.65 -4.28 11.19
C LYS A 9 0.22 -5.53 10.44
N LYS A 10 -1.09 -5.78 10.44
CA LYS A 10 -1.64 -6.94 9.73
C LYS A 10 -1.47 -6.71 8.23
N GLN A 11 -1.05 -7.74 7.51
CA GLN A 11 -1.02 -7.72 6.05
C GLN A 11 -2.40 -7.38 5.49
N HIS A 12 -2.41 -6.61 4.40
CA HIS A 12 -3.66 -6.18 3.79
C HIS A 12 -4.41 -7.40 3.23
N PRO A 13 -5.69 -7.61 3.58
CA PRO A 13 -6.44 -8.82 3.20
C PRO A 13 -6.61 -8.97 1.67
N LYS A 14 -6.42 -7.87 0.93
CA LYS A 14 -6.35 -7.86 -0.54
C LYS A 14 -5.24 -8.73 -1.12
N GLU A 15 -4.12 -8.91 -0.42
CA GLU A 15 -3.01 -9.76 -0.90
C GLU A 15 -3.37 -11.24 -0.92
N LYS A 16 -4.32 -11.66 -0.07
CA LYS A 16 -4.78 -13.06 0.05
C LYS A 16 -6.20 -13.28 -0.47
N ALA A 17 -6.85 -12.23 -0.99
CA ALA A 17 -8.23 -12.32 -1.47
C ALA A 17 -8.32 -13.08 -2.81
N SER A 18 -9.34 -13.93 -2.95
CA SER A 18 -9.66 -14.55 -4.24
C SER A 18 -10.17 -13.51 -5.24
N VAL A 19 -10.10 -13.80 -6.54
CA VAL A 19 -10.55 -12.87 -7.61
C VAL A 19 -12.01 -12.44 -7.41
N ILE A 20 -12.87 -13.36 -6.97
CA ILE A 20 -14.28 -13.05 -6.68
C ILE A 20 -14.40 -12.10 -5.49
N SER A 21 -13.66 -12.35 -4.40
CA SER A 21 -13.63 -11.48 -3.22
C SER A 21 -13.06 -10.10 -3.54
N LEU A 22 -12.06 -10.04 -4.44
CA LEU A 22 -11.46 -8.81 -4.92
C LEU A 22 -12.46 -7.97 -5.72
N ALA A 23 -13.19 -8.60 -6.66
CA ALA A 23 -14.17 -7.94 -7.52
C ALA A 23 -15.38 -7.41 -6.73
N THR A 24 -15.81 -8.16 -5.72
CA THR A 24 -16.96 -7.82 -4.87
C THR A 24 -16.59 -7.03 -3.62
N PHE A 25 -15.31 -6.72 -3.41
CA PHE A 25 -14.77 -6.03 -2.24
C PHE A 25 -15.14 -6.68 -0.89
N LEU A 26 -15.46 -7.98 -0.89
CA LEU A 26 -15.92 -8.69 0.31
C LEU A 26 -14.86 -8.73 1.42
N TYR A 27 -13.57 -8.63 1.08
CA TYR A 27 -12.47 -8.58 2.06
C TYR A 27 -12.55 -7.37 3.01
N ILE A 28 -13.27 -6.29 2.65
CA ILE A 28 -13.44 -5.09 3.49
C ILE A 28 -14.52 -5.30 4.56
N PHE A 29 -15.42 -6.27 4.36
CA PHE A 29 -16.58 -6.49 5.23
C PHE A 29 -16.18 -6.73 6.69
N GLU A 30 -15.11 -7.49 6.94
CA GLU A 30 -14.58 -7.74 8.28
C GLU A 30 -14.11 -6.45 8.97
N PHE A 31 -13.51 -5.54 8.23
CA PHE A 31 -13.05 -4.25 8.75
C PHE A 31 -14.25 -3.35 9.11
N ILE A 32 -15.26 -3.29 8.25
CA ILE A 32 -16.51 -2.55 8.51
C ILE A 32 -17.22 -3.13 9.74
N ARG A 33 -17.33 -4.46 9.83
CA ARG A 33 -17.92 -5.14 10.99
C ARG A 33 -17.19 -4.81 12.29
N LYS A 34 -15.85 -4.71 12.24
CA LYS A 34 -15.02 -4.32 13.39
C LYS A 34 -15.27 -2.87 13.81
N GLY A 35 -15.29 -1.93 12.85
CA GLY A 35 -15.59 -0.52 13.10
C GLY A 35 -17.01 -0.28 13.66
N ARG A 36 -17.97 -1.15 13.34
CA ARG A 36 -19.31 -1.11 13.93
C ARG A 36 -19.36 -1.57 15.39
N ARG A 37 -18.38 -2.35 15.86
CA ARG A 37 -18.35 -2.90 17.23
C ARG A 37 -17.40 -2.14 18.17
N LYS A 38 -16.34 -1.55 17.63
CA LYS A 38 -15.32 -0.80 18.37
C LYS A 38 -14.83 0.38 17.52
N THR A 39 -14.44 1.47 18.18
CA THR A 39 -13.63 2.54 17.58
C THR A 39 -12.34 1.97 17.01
N ILE A 40 -12.02 2.35 15.78
CA ILE A 40 -10.83 1.90 15.06
C ILE A 40 -9.62 2.68 15.57
N GLU A 41 -8.59 1.96 16.01
CA GLU A 41 -7.31 2.52 16.47
C GLU A 41 -6.21 2.32 15.42
N TYR A 42 -5.08 2.98 15.60
CA TYR A 42 -3.95 2.91 14.66
C TYR A 42 -3.42 1.48 14.47
N ASP A 43 -3.47 0.67 15.54
CA ASP A 43 -3.04 -0.75 15.53
C ASP A 43 -4.00 -1.67 14.75
N ASP A 44 -5.22 -1.20 14.48
CA ASP A 44 -6.23 -1.95 13.73
C ASP A 44 -6.11 -1.74 12.21
N LEU A 45 -5.26 -0.80 11.79
CA LEU A 45 -4.99 -0.51 10.38
C LEU A 45 -4.08 -1.59 9.76
N TYR A 46 -4.32 -1.87 8.49
CA TYR A 46 -3.47 -2.77 7.72
C TYR A 46 -2.19 -2.07 7.28
N GLU A 47 -1.15 -2.88 7.06
CA GLU A 47 0.09 -2.43 6.40
C GLU A 47 -0.21 -1.97 4.97
N VAL A 48 0.56 -1.00 4.48
CA VAL A 48 0.52 -0.61 3.07
C VAL A 48 1.09 -1.77 2.26
N MET A 49 0.35 -2.21 1.22
CA MET A 49 0.86 -3.25 0.32
C MET A 49 2.14 -2.76 -0.35
N ASP A 50 3.13 -3.64 -0.51
CA ASP A 50 4.48 -3.31 -0.99
C ASP A 50 4.43 -2.44 -2.26
N LYS A 51 3.62 -2.85 -3.25
CA LYS A 51 3.39 -2.13 -4.53
C LYS A 51 2.89 -0.68 -4.44
N PHE A 52 2.41 -0.26 -3.29
CA PHE A 52 1.88 1.09 -3.05
C PHE A 52 2.74 1.87 -2.06
N GLN A 53 3.90 1.34 -1.69
CA GLN A 53 4.86 2.07 -0.89
C GLN A 53 5.47 3.21 -1.71
N ALA A 54 5.68 4.35 -1.03
CA ALA A 54 6.21 5.56 -1.67
C ALA A 54 7.60 5.34 -2.27
N ASN A 55 8.42 4.49 -1.66
CA ASN A 55 9.76 4.17 -2.16
C ASN A 55 9.68 3.46 -3.51
N GLU A 56 8.89 2.38 -3.63
CA GLU A 56 8.75 1.65 -4.91
C GLU A 56 8.21 2.54 -6.02
N LEU A 57 7.14 3.31 -5.75
CA LEU A 57 6.56 4.20 -6.76
C LEU A 57 7.49 5.38 -7.12
N GLY A 58 8.28 5.85 -6.16
CA GLY A 58 9.29 6.90 -6.37
C GLY A 58 10.41 6.41 -7.28
N ASP A 59 10.94 5.23 -7.02
CA ASP A 59 12.00 4.61 -7.81
C ASP A 59 11.52 4.32 -9.24
N GLU A 60 10.28 3.82 -9.39
CA GLU A 60 9.67 3.58 -10.71
C GLU A 60 9.49 4.89 -11.49
N LEU A 61 9.03 5.95 -10.82
CA LEU A 61 8.87 7.26 -11.41
C LEU A 61 10.22 7.84 -11.87
N GLU A 62 11.25 7.79 -11.01
CA GLU A 62 12.59 8.27 -11.34
C GLU A 62 13.18 7.53 -12.53
N LYS A 63 13.05 6.20 -12.56
CA LYS A 63 13.48 5.37 -13.69
C LYS A 63 12.85 5.83 -15.00
N HIS A 64 11.53 6.00 -15.04
CA HIS A 64 10.83 6.46 -16.23
C HIS A 64 11.20 7.90 -16.62
N TRP A 65 11.48 8.75 -15.63
CA TRP A 65 11.93 10.12 -15.86
C TRP A 65 13.32 10.17 -16.53
N MET A 66 14.27 9.38 -16.03
CA MET A 66 15.62 9.29 -16.60
C MET A 66 15.61 8.66 -18.00
N ASP A 67 14.81 7.62 -18.22
CA ASP A 67 14.61 7.01 -19.54
C ASP A 67 14.10 8.02 -20.56
N ARG A 68 13.21 8.94 -20.15
CA ARG A 68 12.71 10.01 -21.01
C ARG A 68 13.80 11.03 -21.31
N GLN A 69 14.55 11.49 -20.28
CA GLN A 69 15.63 12.46 -20.47
C GLN A 69 16.74 11.96 -21.40
N ASN A 70 17.08 10.67 -21.31
CA ASN A 70 18.11 10.05 -22.16
C ASN A 70 17.66 9.89 -23.62
N LYS A 71 16.35 9.86 -23.89
CA LYS A 71 15.78 9.75 -25.25
C LYS A 71 15.61 11.10 -25.95
N THR A 72 15.47 12.19 -25.19
CA THR A 72 15.47 13.53 -25.77
C THR A 72 16.91 13.95 -26.08
N PRO A 73 17.28 14.22 -27.36
CA PRO A 73 18.56 14.83 -27.63
C PRO A 73 18.62 16.17 -26.88
N LYS A 74 19.68 16.37 -26.09
CA LYS A 74 19.98 17.66 -25.49
C LYS A 74 20.27 18.63 -26.64
N ASN A 75 19.24 19.36 -27.08
CA ASN A 75 19.44 20.54 -27.91
C ASN A 75 20.02 21.62 -26.99
N ILE A 76 21.35 21.70 -26.98
CA ILE A 76 22.16 22.77 -26.40
C ILE A 76 22.14 23.95 -27.37
#